data_AF-Q7MYL1-F1
#
_entry.id   AF-Q7MYL1-F1
#
_cell.length_a   1.000
_cell.length_b   1.000
_cell.length_c   1.000
_cell.angle_alpha   90.00
_cell.angle_beta   90.00
_cell.angle_gamma   90.00
#
_symmetry.space_group_name_H-M   'P 1'
#
loop_
_entity.id
_entity.type
_entity.pdbx_description
1 polymer ?
#
loop_
_entity_poly.entity_id
_entity_poly.type
_entity_poly.pdbx_seq_one_letter_code
_entity_poly.pdbx_strand_id
1 'polypeptide(L)'
;MLSSSSLYAAIDLGSNSFHMLVVREVSGSMQILARIKRKVRLAAGLDKNNRLSQQAMERGWQCLRIFSERLQDIPPSQIRVVATATLRIAENSDEFVGKASEILDCPVKVISGEDEARLIYQGVAHTTGGPEKRLVVDIGGASTELVTGNGAKASQLSSLSMGCVTWLEGYFNDRSLTEENFARAEAAAHETLKLIAPKLIEQGWQICVGASGTVQALQEIMIAQGMDELITLPKLQELKHKAIECGKLEELEIEGLTLERALVFPSGLAILIAIFQALNIESMILAGGALREGLVYGMLDLPIEPDIRTRTLRNIQRRFQLDVEQSQRVKQLAEHFLQQVAKPWELDSRCHELLQSACLIHEIGLSIDFHQAPSHAAYLINYLALPGYTPAQKKLLATLLKNQSGPIDLFSFNQQNALPLIQAQRLCRLLRLAIIFANRRRNDTLPALRLKVSDEALTITLPHGWLMQHPLRAESLQQEIQWQNHAQWSLVLGEQDAQT
;
A
#
# COMPACT_ATOMS: atom_id res chain seq x y z
N MET A 1 -20.35 -10.97 30.59
CA MET A 1 -18.95 -11.29 30.23
C MET A 1 -18.54 -10.31 29.16
N LEU A 2 -17.61 -9.39 29.45
CA LEU A 2 -16.87 -8.71 28.38
C LEU A 2 -16.20 -9.83 27.60
N SER A 3 -16.60 -10.05 26.35
CA SER A 3 -16.04 -11.12 25.51
C SER A 3 -14.52 -11.03 25.58
N SER A 4 -13.86 -12.17 25.82
CA SER A 4 -12.42 -12.37 25.74
C SER A 4 -11.79 -11.39 24.75
N SER A 5 -10.80 -10.61 25.21
CA SER A 5 -10.22 -9.51 24.44
C SER A 5 -10.09 -9.88 22.98
N SER A 6 -10.76 -9.14 22.11
CA SER A 6 -10.64 -9.28 20.65
C SER A 6 -9.27 -8.78 20.15
N LEU A 7 -8.24 -8.81 21.02
CA LEU A 7 -6.91 -8.27 20.81
C LEU A 7 -5.95 -9.38 20.43
N TYR A 8 -5.08 -9.07 19.47
CA TYR A 8 -4.01 -9.96 19.04
C TYR A 8 -2.72 -9.16 18.98
N ALA A 9 -1.58 -9.84 19.21
CA ALA A 9 -0.27 -9.22 19.12
C ALA A 9 0.71 -10.06 18.29
N ALA A 10 1.40 -9.41 17.38
CA ALA A 10 2.53 -9.98 16.65
C ALA A 10 3.81 -9.24 17.00
N ILE A 11 4.82 -9.98 17.43
CA ILE A 11 6.16 -9.46 17.74
C ILE A 11 7.17 -10.10 16.81
N ASP A 12 8.02 -9.27 16.24
CA ASP A 12 9.10 -9.63 15.34
C ASP A 12 10.42 -9.13 15.93
N LEU A 13 11.30 -10.08 16.27
CA LEU A 13 12.63 -9.86 16.83
C LEU A 13 13.67 -9.84 15.69
N GLY A 14 13.70 -8.70 14.99
CA GLY A 14 14.60 -8.48 13.86
C GLY A 14 16.03 -8.09 14.24
N SER A 15 16.91 -8.07 13.23
CA SER A 15 18.34 -7.74 13.36
C SER A 15 18.61 -6.34 13.91
N ASN A 16 17.90 -5.34 13.42
CA ASN A 16 18.12 -3.93 13.76
C ASN A 16 17.10 -3.41 14.79
N SER A 17 15.84 -3.81 14.66
CA SER A 17 14.73 -3.32 15.49
C SER A 17 13.82 -4.47 15.88
N PHE A 18 13.26 -4.38 17.08
CA PHE A 18 12.14 -5.20 17.49
C PHE A 18 10.84 -4.44 17.20
N HIS A 19 9.86 -5.17 16.69
CA HIS A 19 8.59 -4.61 16.28
C HIS A 19 7.45 -5.33 17.00
N MET A 20 6.45 -4.57 17.42
CA MET A 20 5.20 -5.10 17.99
C MET A 20 4.02 -4.46 17.28
N LEU A 21 3.08 -5.29 16.86
CA LEU A 21 1.83 -4.90 16.25
C LEU A 21 0.70 -5.41 17.14
N VAL A 22 -0.09 -4.52 17.73
CA VAL A 22 -1.29 -4.86 18.50
C VAL A 22 -2.51 -4.47 17.69
N VAL A 23 -3.44 -5.41 17.53
CA VAL A 23 -4.61 -5.24 16.68
C VAL A 23 -5.88 -5.65 17.39
N ARG A 24 -7.00 -5.23 16.83
CA ARG A 24 -8.34 -5.68 17.17
C ARG A 24 -9.05 -6.19 15.93
N GLU A 25 -9.78 -7.29 16.03
CA GLU A 25 -10.71 -7.67 14.97
C GLU A 25 -11.98 -6.81 15.03
N VAL A 26 -12.33 -6.13 13.95
CA VAL A 26 -13.54 -5.30 13.83
C VAL A 26 -14.20 -5.53 12.47
N SER A 27 -15.44 -6.01 12.48
CA SER A 27 -16.29 -6.20 11.29
C SER A 27 -15.61 -6.99 10.17
N GLY A 28 -14.92 -8.09 10.51
CA GLY A 28 -14.22 -8.96 9.56
C GLY A 28 -12.90 -8.38 9.04
N SER A 29 -12.32 -7.41 9.74
CA SER A 29 -11.06 -6.77 9.37
C SER A 29 -10.17 -6.53 10.59
N MET A 30 -8.89 -6.30 10.34
CA MET A 30 -7.91 -5.95 11.37
C MET A 30 -7.84 -4.44 11.55
N GLN A 31 -8.17 -3.96 12.75
CA GLN A 31 -7.89 -2.58 13.18
C GLN A 31 -6.59 -2.55 13.98
N ILE A 32 -5.64 -1.74 13.54
CA ILE A 32 -4.37 -1.55 14.24
C ILE A 32 -4.59 -0.61 15.44
N LEU A 33 -4.21 -1.05 16.64
CA LEU A 33 -4.27 -0.24 17.87
C LEU A 33 -2.91 0.34 18.23
N ALA A 34 -1.84 -0.42 18.04
CA ALA A 34 -0.49 0.04 18.30
C ALA A 34 0.51 -0.54 17.31
N ARG A 35 1.44 0.31 16.85
CA ARG A 35 2.65 -0.08 16.13
C ARG A 35 3.84 0.45 16.93
N ILE A 36 4.59 -0.46 17.52
CA ILE A 36 5.76 -0.12 18.33
C ILE A 36 7.00 -0.64 17.62
N LYS A 37 8.00 0.22 17.48
CA LYS A 37 9.31 -0.10 16.92
C LYS A 37 10.37 0.38 17.90
N ARG A 38 11.30 -0.49 18.26
CA ARG A 38 12.47 -0.11 19.09
C ARG A 38 13.75 -0.60 18.45
N LYS A 39 14.71 0.30 18.29
CA LYS A 39 16.05 -0.01 17.78
C LYS A 39 16.84 -0.74 18.88
N VAL A 40 17.00 -2.05 18.71
CA VAL A 40 17.77 -2.90 19.64
C VAL A 40 19.20 -3.12 19.14
N ARG A 41 19.38 -3.14 17.81
CA ARG A 41 20.64 -3.46 17.13
C ARG A 41 21.22 -4.76 17.67
N LEU A 42 20.44 -5.84 17.56
CA LEU A 42 20.84 -7.15 18.04
C LEU A 42 21.98 -7.71 17.18
N ALA A 43 21.92 -7.52 15.86
CA ALA A 43 22.95 -7.94 14.91
C ALA A 43 24.33 -7.31 15.18
N ALA A 44 24.36 -6.04 15.58
CA ALA A 44 25.60 -5.35 15.94
C ALA A 44 26.29 -5.94 17.18
N GLY A 45 25.62 -6.84 17.89
CA GLY A 45 26.19 -7.59 19.00
C GLY A 45 26.81 -8.93 18.63
N LEU A 46 26.69 -9.38 17.37
CA LEU A 46 27.30 -10.62 16.91
C LEU A 46 28.80 -10.44 16.71
N ASP A 47 29.59 -11.36 17.27
CA ASP A 47 31.02 -11.45 17.01
C ASP A 47 31.33 -12.32 15.79
N LYS A 48 32.62 -12.46 15.46
CA LYS A 48 33.13 -13.32 14.37
C LYS A 48 32.78 -14.81 14.50
N ASN A 49 32.37 -15.26 15.70
CA ASN A 49 31.96 -16.63 15.98
C ASN A 49 30.43 -16.74 16.05
N ASN A 50 29.69 -15.75 15.55
CA ASN A 50 28.24 -15.65 15.64
C ASN A 50 27.69 -15.74 17.07
N ARG A 51 28.43 -15.22 18.08
CA ARG A 51 27.92 -15.14 19.45
C ARG A 51 27.41 -13.73 19.73
N LEU A 52 26.21 -13.64 20.28
CA LEU A 52 25.64 -12.38 20.77
C LEU A 52 26.36 -11.95 22.04
N SER A 53 26.89 -10.74 22.05
CA SER A 53 27.42 -10.09 23.25
C SER A 53 26.35 -9.91 24.32
N GLN A 54 26.76 -10.01 25.59
CA GLN A 54 25.89 -9.76 26.74
C GLN A 54 25.18 -8.41 26.62
N GLN A 55 25.90 -7.37 26.21
CA GLN A 55 25.33 -6.04 26.05
C GLN A 55 24.16 -6.00 25.06
N ALA A 56 24.24 -6.77 23.95
CA ALA A 56 23.16 -6.85 22.98
C ALA A 56 21.96 -7.65 23.51
N MET A 57 22.22 -8.74 24.24
CA MET A 57 21.17 -9.53 24.90
C MET A 57 20.42 -8.69 25.95
N GLU A 58 21.11 -7.95 26.82
CA GLU A 58 20.51 -7.05 27.80
C GLU A 58 19.66 -5.95 27.16
N ARG A 59 20.11 -5.35 26.05
CA ARG A 59 19.30 -4.38 25.29
C ARG A 59 18.02 -5.03 24.75
N GLY A 60 18.12 -6.25 24.22
CA GLY A 60 16.99 -7.02 23.72
C GLY A 60 15.99 -7.35 24.84
N TRP A 61 16.45 -7.95 25.94
CA TRP A 61 15.60 -8.27 27.09
C TRP A 61 14.95 -7.04 27.72
N GLN A 62 15.66 -5.91 27.81
CA GLN A 62 15.06 -4.67 28.30
C GLN A 62 13.95 -4.16 27.37
N CYS A 63 14.10 -4.30 26.05
CA CYS A 63 13.03 -4.02 25.10
C CYS A 63 11.83 -4.95 25.33
N LEU A 64 12.08 -6.25 25.55
CA LEU A 64 11.02 -7.23 25.77
C LEU A 64 10.26 -7.02 27.08
N ARG A 65 10.89 -6.53 28.15
CA ARG A 65 10.19 -6.14 29.39
C ARG A 65 9.17 -5.02 29.16
N ILE A 66 9.47 -4.11 28.22
CA ILE A 66 8.56 -3.03 27.84
C ILE A 66 7.44 -3.55 26.95
N PHE A 67 7.72 -4.56 26.12
CA PHE A 67 6.68 -5.23 25.34
C PHE A 67 5.77 -6.06 26.26
N SER A 68 6.31 -6.80 27.24
CA SER A 68 5.51 -7.62 28.15
C SER A 68 4.49 -6.80 28.95
N GLU A 69 4.86 -5.60 29.41
CA GLU A 69 3.91 -4.66 30.03
C GLU A 69 2.71 -4.34 29.13
N ARG A 70 2.91 -4.26 27.81
CA ARG A 70 1.83 -4.01 26.84
C ARG A 70 1.01 -5.25 26.48
N LEU A 71 1.49 -6.45 26.82
CA LEU A 71 0.83 -7.72 26.50
C LEU A 71 -0.02 -8.27 27.65
N GLN A 72 0.03 -7.68 28.85
CA GLN A 72 -0.58 -8.25 30.07
C GLN A 72 -2.07 -8.61 29.94
N ASP A 73 -2.83 -7.88 29.12
CA ASP A 73 -4.27 -8.10 28.91
C ASP A 73 -4.60 -8.86 27.60
N ILE A 74 -3.61 -9.48 26.96
CA ILE A 74 -3.78 -10.25 25.72
C ILE A 74 -3.50 -11.74 26.03
N PRO A 75 -4.47 -12.64 25.85
CA PRO A 75 -4.26 -14.07 26.02
C PRO A 75 -3.04 -14.59 25.24
N PRO A 76 -2.18 -15.44 25.85
CA PRO A 76 -0.99 -15.97 25.16
C PRO A 76 -1.29 -16.69 23.84
N SER A 77 -2.48 -17.29 23.70
CA SER A 77 -2.92 -17.93 22.45
C SER A 77 -3.07 -16.96 21.28
N GLN A 78 -3.32 -15.67 21.56
CA GLN A 78 -3.48 -14.55 20.62
C GLN A 78 -2.19 -13.72 20.46
N ILE A 79 -1.08 -14.20 21.01
CA ILE A 79 0.25 -13.61 20.86
C ILE A 79 1.11 -14.54 19.99
N ARG A 80 1.84 -13.97 19.04
CA ARG A 80 2.91 -14.68 18.31
C ARG A 80 4.18 -13.84 18.33
N VAL A 81 5.27 -14.46 18.78
CA VAL A 81 6.60 -13.85 18.82
C VAL A 81 7.52 -14.67 17.93
N VAL A 82 8.11 -14.04 16.92
CA VAL A 82 9.08 -14.68 16.03
C VAL A 82 10.43 -13.99 16.09
N ALA A 83 11.47 -14.77 15.86
CA ALA A 83 12.86 -14.32 15.78
C ALA A 83 13.46 -14.71 14.43
N THR A 84 14.12 -13.75 13.77
CA THR A 84 14.56 -13.88 12.37
C THR A 84 16.09 -14.00 12.25
N ALA A 85 16.67 -13.53 11.15
CA ALA A 85 18.04 -13.80 10.71
C ALA A 85 19.12 -13.77 11.81
N THR A 86 19.15 -12.73 12.65
CA THR A 86 20.19 -12.60 13.69
C THR A 86 20.14 -13.71 14.73
N LEU A 87 18.95 -14.08 15.20
CA LEU A 87 18.80 -15.16 16.16
C LEU A 87 18.88 -16.53 15.51
N ARG A 88 18.60 -16.63 14.21
CA ARG A 88 18.79 -17.85 13.42
C ARG A 88 20.27 -18.24 13.27
N ILE A 89 21.18 -17.26 13.21
CA ILE A 89 22.63 -17.52 13.07
C ILE A 89 23.39 -17.51 14.39
N ALA A 90 22.80 -16.97 15.47
CA ALA A 90 23.50 -16.83 16.74
C ALA A 90 23.69 -18.19 17.43
N GLU A 91 24.94 -18.58 17.69
CA GLU A 91 25.32 -19.83 18.38
C GLU A 91 24.79 -19.91 19.81
N ASN A 92 24.56 -18.76 20.46
CA ASN A 92 23.95 -18.65 21.79
C ASN A 92 22.52 -18.09 21.73
N SER A 93 21.80 -18.30 20.63
CA SER A 93 20.40 -17.86 20.50
C SER A 93 19.48 -18.46 21.56
N ASP A 94 19.70 -19.71 21.97
CA ASP A 94 18.91 -20.39 23.00
C ASP A 94 18.92 -19.65 24.35
N GLU A 95 20.06 -19.06 24.74
CA GLU A 95 20.18 -18.24 25.94
C GLU A 95 19.28 -17.01 25.86
N PHE A 96 19.34 -16.31 24.72
CA PHE A 96 18.51 -15.15 24.48
C PHE A 96 17.02 -15.50 24.45
N VAL A 97 16.66 -16.55 23.72
CA VAL A 97 15.28 -17.00 23.46
C VAL A 97 14.62 -17.56 24.72
N GLY A 98 15.35 -18.31 25.55
CA GLY A 98 14.84 -18.81 26.83
C GLY A 98 14.39 -17.67 27.75
N LYS A 99 15.32 -16.74 28.04
CA LYS A 99 15.02 -15.57 28.90
C LYS A 99 14.01 -14.61 28.26
N ALA A 100 13.99 -14.50 26.93
CA ALA A 100 12.97 -13.73 26.22
C ALA A 100 11.56 -14.32 26.40
N SER A 101 11.43 -15.65 26.32
CA SER A 101 10.15 -16.34 26.51
C SER A 101 9.64 -16.20 27.94
N GLU A 102 10.53 -16.26 28.94
CA GLU A 102 10.20 -15.99 30.34
C GLU A 102 9.70 -14.55 30.56
N ILE A 103 10.38 -13.55 29.97
CA ILE A 103 10.01 -12.14 30.11
C ILE A 103 8.62 -11.84 29.51
N LEU A 104 8.29 -12.50 28.40
CA LEU A 104 7.05 -12.25 27.65
C LEU A 104 5.88 -13.15 28.07
N ASP A 105 6.12 -14.17 28.90
CA ASP A 105 5.16 -15.22 29.25
C ASP A 105 4.52 -15.89 28.02
N CYS A 106 5.28 -16.02 26.94
CA CYS A 106 4.87 -16.71 25.71
C CYS A 106 6.08 -17.21 24.89
N PRO A 107 5.90 -18.22 24.03
CA PRO A 107 7.01 -18.79 23.28
C PRO A 107 7.58 -17.83 22.23
N VAL A 108 8.90 -17.67 22.21
CA VAL A 108 9.63 -17.04 21.10
C VAL A 108 10.07 -18.10 20.10
N LYS A 109 9.54 -18.07 18.88
CA LYS A 109 9.88 -19.03 17.82
C LYS A 109 10.95 -18.44 16.90
N VAL A 110 12.15 -19.03 16.89
CA VAL A 110 13.13 -18.77 15.82
C VAL A 110 12.63 -19.44 14.54
N ILE A 111 12.43 -18.65 13.48
CA ILE A 111 11.87 -19.13 12.21
C ILE A 111 12.95 -19.27 11.14
N SER A 112 12.80 -20.27 10.26
CA SER A 112 13.64 -20.40 9.07
C SER A 112 13.41 -19.21 8.13
N GLY A 113 14.37 -18.94 7.24
CA GLY A 113 14.17 -17.90 6.23
C GLY A 113 12.99 -18.19 5.31
N GLU A 114 12.70 -19.46 5.01
CA GLU A 114 11.53 -19.85 4.21
C GLU A 114 10.21 -19.62 4.96
N ASP A 115 10.17 -19.87 6.28
CA ASP A 115 9.00 -19.56 7.10
C ASP A 115 8.76 -18.04 7.19
N GLU A 116 9.83 -17.26 7.32
CA GLU A 116 9.81 -15.79 7.27
C GLU A 116 9.24 -15.30 5.93
N ALA A 117 9.79 -15.79 4.82
CA ALA A 117 9.32 -15.50 3.47
C ALA A 117 7.83 -15.85 3.29
N ARG A 118 7.40 -17.01 3.79
CA ARG A 118 6.00 -17.46 3.73
C ARG A 118 5.06 -16.54 4.49
N LEU A 119 5.45 -16.12 5.71
CA LEU A 119 4.66 -15.19 6.51
C LEU A 119 4.61 -13.79 5.89
N ILE A 120 5.72 -13.30 5.32
CA ILE A 120 5.75 -12.05 4.55
C ILE A 120 4.75 -12.13 3.40
N TYR A 121 4.79 -13.21 2.61
CA TYR A 121 3.84 -13.41 1.51
C TYR A 121 2.39 -13.43 1.99
N GLN A 122 2.09 -14.09 3.11
CA GLN A 122 0.75 -14.07 3.71
C GLN A 122 0.32 -12.66 4.09
N GLY A 123 1.18 -11.88 4.74
CA GLY A 123 0.88 -10.48 5.07
C GLY A 123 0.60 -9.64 3.82
N VAL A 124 1.40 -9.82 2.77
CA VAL A 124 1.22 -9.14 1.48
C VAL A 124 -0.07 -9.58 0.77
N ALA A 125 -0.37 -10.87 0.75
CA ALA A 125 -1.57 -11.45 0.16
C ALA A 125 -2.85 -10.85 0.76
N HIS A 126 -2.85 -10.62 2.08
CA HIS A 126 -4.00 -10.05 2.78
C HIS A 126 -4.10 -8.52 2.71
N THR A 127 -3.08 -7.80 2.25
CA THR A 127 -3.05 -6.33 2.38
C THR A 127 -2.81 -5.59 1.07
N THR A 128 -2.44 -6.30 0.01
CA THR A 128 -2.05 -5.71 -1.27
C THR A 128 -3.02 -6.15 -2.37
N GLY A 129 -3.58 -5.16 -3.06
CA GLY A 129 -4.49 -5.36 -4.19
C GLY A 129 -3.75 -5.47 -5.51
N GLY A 130 -4.51 -5.61 -6.61
CA GLY A 130 -3.95 -5.87 -7.94
C GLY A 130 -3.96 -7.36 -8.29
N PRO A 131 -3.22 -7.76 -9.33
CA PRO A 131 -3.19 -9.15 -9.80
C PRO A 131 -2.78 -10.16 -8.72
N GLU A 132 -3.39 -11.34 -8.73
CA GLU A 132 -3.14 -12.37 -7.71
C GLU A 132 -1.77 -13.02 -7.83
N LYS A 133 -1.25 -13.16 -9.06
CA LYS A 133 0.05 -13.76 -9.35
C LYS A 133 1.15 -12.72 -9.13
N ARG A 134 1.89 -12.83 -8.03
CA ARG A 134 2.80 -11.78 -7.55
C ARG A 134 4.21 -12.31 -7.25
N LEU A 135 5.19 -11.44 -7.46
CA LEU A 135 6.53 -11.54 -6.88
C LEU A 135 6.63 -10.58 -5.70
N VAL A 136 6.97 -11.09 -4.53
CA VAL A 136 7.19 -10.31 -3.31
C VAL A 136 8.69 -10.24 -3.05
N VAL A 137 9.21 -9.03 -2.81
CA VAL A 137 10.61 -8.77 -2.44
C VAL A 137 10.64 -8.04 -1.10
N ASP A 138 11.30 -8.61 -0.10
CA ASP A 138 11.49 -7.98 1.22
C ASP A 138 12.99 -7.88 1.51
N ILE A 139 13.54 -6.67 1.51
CA ILE A 139 14.96 -6.42 1.84
C ILE A 139 15.04 -6.06 3.32
N GLY A 140 15.42 -7.05 4.13
CA GLY A 140 15.68 -6.91 5.55
C GLY A 140 17.07 -6.37 5.86
N GLY A 141 17.43 -6.43 7.15
CA GLY A 141 18.75 -5.99 7.62
C GLY A 141 19.88 -6.97 7.27
N ALA A 142 19.61 -8.28 7.39
CA ALA A 142 20.61 -9.33 7.19
C ALA A 142 20.20 -10.38 6.14
N SER A 143 18.90 -10.49 5.83
CA SER A 143 18.38 -11.37 4.78
C SER A 143 17.44 -10.61 3.84
N THR A 144 17.22 -11.20 2.66
CA THR A 144 16.26 -10.72 1.66
C THR A 144 15.40 -11.90 1.25
N GLU A 145 14.09 -11.74 1.39
CA GLU A 145 13.11 -12.75 1.01
C GLU A 145 12.55 -12.45 -0.38
N LEU A 146 12.52 -13.47 -1.23
CA LEU A 146 11.89 -13.43 -2.55
C LEU A 146 10.86 -14.54 -2.64
N VAL A 147 9.61 -14.18 -2.92
CA VAL A 147 8.50 -15.13 -2.96
C VAL A 147 7.65 -14.91 -4.20
N THR A 148 7.45 -15.97 -4.99
CA THR A 148 6.36 -15.98 -5.97
C THR A 148 5.15 -16.69 -5.39
N GLY A 149 3.96 -16.31 -5.84
CA GLY A 149 2.74 -16.99 -5.46
C GLY A 149 1.53 -16.50 -6.25
N ASN A 150 0.39 -17.16 -6.00
CA ASN A 150 -0.89 -16.82 -6.59
C ASN A 150 -1.96 -16.75 -5.48
N GLY A 151 -2.64 -15.60 -5.37
CA GLY A 151 -3.60 -15.32 -4.30
C GLY A 151 -2.89 -15.41 -2.94
N ALA A 152 -3.42 -16.22 -2.03
CA ALA A 152 -2.77 -16.50 -0.74
C ALA A 152 -1.81 -17.69 -0.73
N LYS A 153 -1.60 -18.38 -1.86
CA LYS A 153 -0.70 -19.53 -1.94
C LYS A 153 0.67 -19.11 -2.47
N ALA A 154 1.68 -19.17 -1.62
CA ALA A 154 3.08 -19.07 -2.05
C ALA A 154 3.48 -20.31 -2.88
N SER A 155 4.31 -20.13 -3.91
CA SER A 155 4.80 -21.19 -4.78
C SER A 155 6.31 -21.40 -4.67
N GLN A 156 7.13 -20.34 -4.81
CA GLN A 156 8.57 -20.40 -4.55
C GLN A 156 8.89 -19.51 -3.36
N LEU A 157 9.60 -20.08 -2.38
CA LEU A 157 10.06 -19.37 -1.19
C LEU A 157 11.58 -19.35 -1.23
N SER A 158 12.17 -18.16 -1.05
CA SER A 158 13.62 -18.01 -0.96
C SER A 158 13.94 -16.94 0.07
N SER A 159 14.94 -17.21 0.90
CA SER A 159 15.53 -16.24 1.82
C SER A 159 17.03 -16.28 1.61
N LEU A 160 17.57 -15.17 1.11
CA LEU A 160 18.97 -15.04 0.77
C LEU A 160 19.70 -14.30 1.89
N SER A 161 20.94 -14.70 2.19
CA SER A 161 21.80 -14.05 3.19
C SER A 161 22.37 -12.72 2.68
N MET A 162 21.48 -11.82 2.28
CA MET A 162 21.80 -10.47 1.84
C MET A 162 20.82 -9.46 2.42
N GLY A 163 21.29 -8.38 3.03
CA GLY A 163 20.42 -7.38 3.63
C GLY A 163 21.13 -6.03 3.73
N CYS A 164 20.37 -4.96 3.95
CA CYS A 164 20.91 -3.61 3.87
C CYS A 164 21.98 -3.30 4.94
N VAL A 165 21.96 -3.95 6.10
CA VAL A 165 23.01 -3.79 7.14
C VAL A 165 24.26 -4.57 6.76
N THR A 166 24.11 -5.84 6.39
CA THR A 166 25.25 -6.69 6.02
C THR A 166 25.94 -6.21 4.75
N TRP A 167 25.19 -5.71 3.76
CA TRP A 167 25.76 -5.11 2.55
C TRP A 167 26.48 -3.78 2.83
N LEU A 168 25.97 -2.97 3.78
CA LEU A 168 26.65 -1.74 4.15
C LEU A 168 28.03 -2.04 4.76
N GLU A 169 28.09 -2.99 5.69
CA GLU A 169 29.34 -3.41 6.35
C GLU A 169 30.29 -4.14 5.39
N GLY A 170 29.78 -4.83 4.37
CA GLY A 170 30.61 -5.55 3.39
C GLY A 170 31.20 -4.66 2.29
N TYR A 171 30.41 -3.71 1.76
CA TYR A 171 30.74 -3.00 0.52
C TYR A 171 30.88 -1.49 0.66
N PHE A 172 30.42 -0.92 1.78
CA PHE A 172 30.46 0.52 2.09
C PHE A 172 31.10 0.78 3.46
N ASN A 173 32.04 -0.09 3.89
CA ASN A 173 32.68 0.00 5.21
C ASN A 173 33.56 1.23 5.41
N ASP A 174 34.10 1.77 4.31
CA ASP A 174 34.85 3.02 4.24
C ASP A 174 33.94 4.26 4.22
N ARG A 175 32.61 4.04 4.21
CA ARG A 175 31.56 5.06 4.16
C ARG A 175 31.53 5.88 2.87
N SER A 176 32.26 5.45 1.84
CA SER A 176 32.31 6.11 0.53
C SER A 176 31.19 5.58 -0.36
N LEU A 177 30.51 6.48 -1.08
CA LEU A 177 29.46 6.17 -2.06
C LEU A 177 30.04 6.18 -3.48
N THR A 178 31.15 5.50 -3.70
CA THR A 178 31.80 5.46 -5.02
C THR A 178 31.06 4.54 -5.99
N GLU A 179 31.24 4.78 -7.29
CA GLU A 179 30.78 3.86 -8.33
C GLU A 179 31.33 2.43 -8.14
N GLU A 180 32.59 2.31 -7.69
CA GLU A 180 33.21 1.03 -7.36
C GLU A 180 32.49 0.29 -6.21
N ASN A 181 32.16 1.00 -5.12
CA ASN A 181 31.46 0.39 -3.98
C ASN A 181 30.06 -0.10 -4.38
N PHE A 182 29.32 0.70 -5.14
CA PHE A 182 28.04 0.28 -5.72
C PHE A 182 28.20 -0.93 -6.65
N ALA A 183 29.18 -0.91 -7.56
CA ALA A 183 29.42 -2.01 -8.49
C ALA A 183 29.75 -3.32 -7.76
N ARG A 184 30.59 -3.28 -6.71
CA ARG A 184 30.90 -4.46 -5.87
C ARG A 184 29.67 -4.97 -5.13
N ALA A 185 28.86 -4.07 -4.57
CA ALA A 185 27.62 -4.42 -3.86
C ALA A 185 26.57 -5.04 -4.79
N GLU A 186 26.37 -4.47 -5.99
CA GLU A 186 25.47 -4.99 -7.02
C GLU A 186 25.95 -6.36 -7.53
N ALA A 187 27.25 -6.51 -7.83
CA ALA A 187 27.82 -7.77 -8.31
C ALA A 187 27.66 -8.92 -7.28
N ALA A 188 27.84 -8.63 -5.99
CA ALA A 188 27.63 -9.61 -4.93
C ALA A 188 26.16 -10.02 -4.78
N ALA A 189 25.24 -9.07 -4.92
CA ALA A 189 23.80 -9.37 -4.90
C ALA A 189 23.40 -10.23 -6.11
N HIS A 190 23.94 -9.94 -7.29
CA HIS A 190 23.77 -10.77 -8.50
C HIS A 190 24.24 -12.20 -8.29
N GLU A 191 25.44 -12.40 -7.73
CA GLU A 191 25.95 -13.76 -7.49
C GLU A 191 25.08 -14.51 -6.47
N THR A 192 24.54 -13.82 -5.46
CA THR A 192 23.62 -14.41 -4.48
C THR A 192 22.28 -14.81 -5.12
N LEU A 193 21.80 -14.05 -6.10
CA LEU A 193 20.54 -14.30 -6.83
C LEU A 193 20.64 -15.39 -7.89
N LYS A 194 21.84 -15.67 -8.41
CA LYS A 194 22.11 -16.52 -9.59
C LYS A 194 21.45 -17.91 -9.54
N LEU A 195 21.39 -18.54 -8.37
CA LEU A 195 20.82 -19.89 -8.22
C LEU A 195 19.29 -19.90 -8.18
N ILE A 196 18.66 -18.80 -7.76
CA ILE A 196 17.20 -18.73 -7.58
C ILE A 196 16.50 -17.96 -8.71
N ALA A 197 17.18 -17.01 -9.35
CA ALA A 197 16.60 -16.14 -10.36
C ALA A 197 15.94 -16.91 -11.52
N PRO A 198 16.56 -17.97 -12.11
CA PRO A 198 15.92 -18.74 -13.17
C PRO A 198 14.60 -19.38 -12.74
N LYS A 199 14.52 -19.90 -11.51
CA LYS A 199 13.29 -20.52 -10.98
C LYS A 199 12.18 -19.49 -10.76
N LEU A 200 12.53 -18.29 -10.28
CA LEU A 200 11.57 -17.20 -10.08
C LEU A 200 11.03 -16.70 -11.43
N ILE A 201 11.91 -16.51 -12.42
CA ILE A 201 11.55 -16.10 -13.78
C ILE A 201 10.63 -17.13 -14.45
N GLU A 202 10.95 -18.42 -14.34
CA GLU A 202 10.13 -19.51 -14.90
C GLU A 202 8.71 -19.51 -14.31
N GLN A 203 8.56 -19.26 -13.00
CA GLN A 203 7.25 -19.12 -12.39
C GLN A 203 6.49 -17.89 -12.89
N GLY A 204 7.21 -16.77 -13.06
CA GLY A 204 6.67 -15.49 -13.51
C GLY A 204 5.71 -14.84 -12.51
N TRP A 205 5.35 -13.59 -12.79
CA TRP A 205 4.41 -12.78 -12.01
C TRP A 205 3.68 -11.80 -12.93
N GLN A 206 2.54 -11.30 -12.47
CA GLN A 206 1.81 -10.19 -13.11
C GLN A 206 2.09 -8.85 -12.42
N ILE A 207 2.53 -8.89 -11.16
CA ILE A 207 2.90 -7.72 -10.38
C ILE A 207 4.09 -8.04 -9.49
N CYS A 208 5.03 -7.10 -9.37
CA CYS A 208 6.07 -7.15 -8.35
C CYS A 208 5.73 -6.17 -7.22
N VAL A 209 5.84 -6.64 -5.98
CA VAL A 209 5.53 -5.85 -4.80
C VAL A 209 6.70 -5.93 -3.83
N GLY A 210 7.10 -4.78 -3.32
CA GLY A 210 8.20 -4.63 -2.39
C GLY A 210 7.71 -4.38 -0.97
N ALA A 211 8.39 -4.96 0.01
CA ALA A 211 8.13 -4.77 1.43
C ALA A 211 9.35 -4.16 2.15
N SER A 212 9.18 -3.85 3.44
CA SER A 212 10.24 -3.34 4.33
C SER A 212 10.83 -1.97 3.97
N GLY A 213 11.94 -1.64 4.64
CA GLY A 213 12.42 -0.27 4.78
C GLY A 213 12.98 0.38 3.52
N THR A 214 13.65 -0.39 2.67
CA THR A 214 14.24 0.12 1.42
C THR A 214 13.15 0.59 0.46
N VAL A 215 12.13 -0.23 0.25
CA VAL A 215 11.00 0.07 -0.64
C VAL A 215 10.16 1.21 -0.07
N GLN A 216 9.96 1.27 1.24
CA GLN A 216 9.31 2.40 1.90
C GLN A 216 10.06 3.72 1.68
N ALA A 217 11.39 3.72 1.82
CA ALA A 217 12.19 4.92 1.58
C ALA A 217 12.08 5.39 0.12
N LEU A 218 12.08 4.47 -0.85
CA LEU A 218 11.85 4.81 -2.27
C LEU A 218 10.49 5.44 -2.50
N GLN A 219 9.43 4.88 -1.88
CA GLN A 219 8.09 5.46 -1.97
C GLN A 219 8.03 6.87 -1.37
N GLU A 220 8.69 7.10 -0.24
CA GLU A 220 8.79 8.42 0.41
C GLU A 220 9.52 9.44 -0.51
N ILE A 221 10.64 9.03 -1.11
CA ILE A 221 11.41 9.83 -2.08
C ILE A 221 10.56 10.17 -3.31
N MET A 222 9.91 9.17 -3.91
CA MET A 222 9.11 9.35 -5.13
C MET A 222 7.93 10.29 -4.89
N ILE A 223 7.24 10.16 -3.75
CA ILE A 223 6.16 11.09 -3.38
C ILE A 223 6.71 12.50 -3.19
N ALA A 224 7.83 12.67 -2.49
CA ALA A 224 8.42 13.99 -2.24
C ALA A 224 8.84 14.68 -3.54
N GLN A 225 9.41 13.93 -4.49
CA GLN A 225 9.85 14.43 -5.80
C GLN A 225 8.73 14.51 -6.84
N GLY A 226 7.47 14.28 -6.46
CA GLY A 226 6.32 14.38 -7.36
C GLY A 226 6.26 13.29 -8.45
N MET A 227 6.99 12.19 -8.28
CA MET A 227 7.00 11.06 -9.22
C MET A 227 5.77 10.15 -9.03
N ASP A 228 5.38 9.41 -10.07
CA ASP A 228 4.38 8.34 -9.91
C ASP A 228 4.88 7.25 -8.94
N GLU A 229 3.96 6.43 -8.43
CA GLU A 229 4.23 5.41 -7.41
C GLU A 229 4.97 4.14 -7.89
N LEU A 230 5.20 3.97 -9.19
CA LEU A 230 5.84 2.78 -9.74
C LEU A 230 7.36 2.91 -9.64
N ILE A 231 7.99 2.02 -8.86
CA ILE A 231 9.45 1.90 -8.81
C ILE A 231 9.90 1.20 -10.10
N THR A 232 10.81 1.82 -10.83
CA THR A 232 11.35 1.28 -12.09
C THR A 232 12.88 1.33 -12.07
N LEU A 233 13.54 0.46 -12.85
CA LEU A 233 14.99 0.43 -12.93
C LEU A 233 15.60 1.81 -13.28
N PRO A 234 15.07 2.60 -14.24
CA PRO A 234 15.57 3.95 -14.50
C PRO A 234 15.55 4.87 -13.27
N LYS A 235 14.46 4.88 -12.49
CA LYS A 235 14.36 5.66 -11.25
C LYS A 235 15.40 5.21 -10.22
N LEU A 236 15.62 3.90 -10.10
CA LEU A 236 16.65 3.37 -9.19
C LEU A 236 18.07 3.79 -9.62
N GLN A 237 18.37 3.77 -10.92
CA GLN A 237 19.67 4.22 -11.44
C GLN A 237 19.88 5.72 -11.23
N GLU A 238 18.84 6.55 -11.39
CA GLU A 238 18.90 7.99 -11.07
C GLU A 238 19.23 8.21 -9.59
N LEU A 239 18.56 7.50 -8.68
CA LEU A 239 18.83 7.59 -7.25
C LEU A 239 20.24 7.08 -6.89
N LYS A 240 20.74 6.06 -7.60
CA LYS A 240 22.13 5.61 -7.45
C LYS A 240 23.09 6.71 -7.85
N HIS A 241 22.85 7.37 -8.98
CA HIS A 241 23.69 8.48 -9.44
C HIS A 241 23.72 9.63 -8.43
N LYS A 242 22.56 10.05 -7.92
CA LYS A 242 22.46 11.06 -6.85
C LYS A 242 23.22 10.66 -5.59
N ALA A 243 23.13 9.38 -5.19
CA ALA A 243 23.88 8.88 -4.04
C ALA A 243 25.41 8.92 -4.28
N ILE A 244 25.86 8.63 -5.51
CA ILE A 244 27.27 8.72 -5.89
C ILE A 244 27.75 10.18 -5.89
N GLU A 245 26.93 11.11 -6.37
CA GLU A 245 27.24 12.56 -6.37
C GLU A 245 27.44 13.11 -4.94
N CYS A 246 26.72 12.56 -3.94
CA CYS A 246 26.92 12.92 -2.54
C CYS A 246 28.28 12.44 -1.99
N GLY A 247 28.92 11.44 -2.62
CA GLY A 247 30.27 10.97 -2.31
C GLY A 247 30.44 10.18 -1.00
N LYS A 248 29.77 10.56 0.09
CA LYS A 248 29.87 9.91 1.41
C LYS A 248 28.50 9.67 2.04
N LEU A 249 28.43 8.65 2.90
CA LEU A 249 27.19 8.27 3.59
C LEU A 249 26.63 9.39 4.47
N GLU A 250 27.50 10.17 5.13
CA GLU A 250 27.13 11.33 5.97
C GLU A 250 26.59 12.52 5.18
N GLU A 251 26.99 12.62 3.91
CA GLU A 251 26.63 13.70 2.98
C GLU A 251 25.42 13.32 2.12
N LEU A 252 24.86 12.12 2.30
CA LEU A 252 23.73 11.61 1.53
C LEU A 252 22.46 12.41 1.80
N GLU A 253 22.14 13.30 0.86
CA GLU A 253 20.93 14.12 0.89
C GLU A 253 20.09 13.83 -0.37
N ILE A 254 18.93 13.19 -0.15
CA ILE A 254 17.94 12.93 -1.20
C ILE A 254 16.59 13.42 -0.68
N GLU A 255 15.91 14.28 -1.44
CA GLU A 255 14.59 14.78 -1.05
C GLU A 255 13.62 13.62 -0.81
N GLY A 256 13.00 13.60 0.38
CA GLY A 256 12.12 12.53 0.86
C GLY A 256 12.81 11.39 1.61
N LEU A 257 14.14 11.32 1.60
CA LEU A 257 14.91 10.32 2.38
C LEU A 257 15.15 10.83 3.80
N THR A 258 14.53 10.19 4.79
CA THR A 258 14.75 10.55 6.19
C THR A 258 16.16 10.18 6.67
N LEU A 259 16.71 10.94 7.63
CA LEU A 259 18.04 10.70 8.22
C LEU A 259 18.23 9.27 8.73
N GLU A 260 17.19 8.68 9.32
CA GLU A 260 17.27 7.31 9.83
C GLU A 260 17.37 6.26 8.72
N ARG A 261 16.80 6.55 7.54
CA ARG A 261 16.82 5.66 6.37
C ARG A 261 18.10 5.83 5.57
N ALA A 262 18.66 7.05 5.52
CA ALA A 262 19.88 7.37 4.78
C ALA A 262 21.04 6.42 5.10
N LEU A 263 21.21 6.05 6.38
CA LEU A 263 22.31 5.19 6.84
C LEU A 263 22.39 3.81 6.16
N VAL A 264 21.26 3.23 5.74
CA VAL A 264 21.21 1.89 5.12
C VAL A 264 20.62 1.93 3.71
N PHE A 265 20.36 3.13 3.18
CA PHE A 265 19.73 3.31 1.88
C PHE A 265 20.63 2.88 0.72
N PRO A 266 21.93 3.26 0.64
CA PRO A 266 22.79 2.89 -0.49
C PRO A 266 22.94 1.38 -0.69
N SER A 267 23.17 0.64 0.40
CA SER A 267 23.26 -0.82 0.37
C SER A 267 21.94 -1.48 -0.01
N GLY A 268 20.82 -1.00 0.53
CA GLY A 268 19.49 -1.47 0.14
C GLY A 268 19.16 -1.19 -1.33
N LEU A 269 19.55 -0.01 -1.83
CA LEU A 269 19.40 0.39 -3.22
C LEU A 269 20.21 -0.50 -4.16
N ALA A 270 21.47 -0.80 -3.82
CA ALA A 270 22.32 -1.71 -4.60
C ALA A 270 21.72 -3.12 -4.70
N ILE A 271 21.22 -3.67 -3.58
CA ILE A 271 20.51 -4.97 -3.57
C ILE A 271 19.29 -4.90 -4.48
N LEU A 272 18.47 -3.85 -4.37
CA LEU A 272 17.25 -3.74 -5.16
C LEU A 272 17.52 -3.58 -6.66
N ILE A 273 18.54 -2.82 -7.05
CA ILE A 273 18.97 -2.69 -8.45
C ILE A 273 19.37 -4.06 -9.01
N ALA A 274 20.17 -4.83 -8.26
CA ALA A 274 20.55 -6.18 -8.66
C ALA A 274 19.34 -7.11 -8.81
N ILE A 275 18.35 -7.04 -7.90
CA ILE A 275 17.09 -7.79 -8.01
C ILE A 275 16.32 -7.40 -9.28
N PHE A 276 16.17 -6.10 -9.56
CA PHE A 276 15.49 -5.61 -10.77
C PHE A 276 16.15 -6.13 -12.04
N GLN A 277 17.47 -6.10 -12.11
CA GLN A 277 18.25 -6.58 -13.25
C GLN A 277 18.21 -8.11 -13.37
N ALA A 278 18.42 -8.85 -12.28
CA ALA A 278 18.48 -10.32 -12.30
C ALA A 278 17.14 -10.95 -12.66
N LEU A 279 16.03 -10.31 -12.30
CA LEU A 279 14.67 -10.81 -12.51
C LEU A 279 13.93 -10.14 -13.67
N ASN A 280 14.55 -9.18 -14.36
CA ASN A 280 13.91 -8.35 -15.40
C ASN A 280 12.59 -7.72 -14.94
N ILE A 281 12.58 -7.12 -13.74
CA ILE A 281 11.37 -6.48 -13.20
C ILE A 281 11.09 -5.18 -13.95
N GLU A 282 9.91 -5.09 -14.57
CA GLU A 282 9.46 -3.86 -15.25
C GLU A 282 9.11 -2.75 -14.26
N SER A 283 8.32 -3.09 -13.23
CA SER A 283 7.91 -2.17 -12.17
C SER A 283 7.62 -2.88 -10.85
N MET A 284 7.75 -2.16 -9.74
CA MET A 284 7.42 -2.61 -8.39
C MET A 284 6.58 -1.56 -7.66
N ILE A 285 5.63 -1.99 -6.83
CA ILE A 285 4.87 -1.12 -5.92
C ILE A 285 5.13 -1.49 -4.46
N LEU A 286 4.82 -0.57 -3.53
CA LEU A 286 4.86 -0.85 -2.10
C LEU A 286 3.71 -1.78 -1.66
N ALA A 287 4.02 -2.84 -0.95
CA ALA A 287 3.03 -3.74 -0.36
C ALA A 287 2.33 -3.11 0.87
N GLY A 288 1.09 -3.53 1.13
CA GLY A 288 0.29 -3.04 2.27
C GLY A 288 0.69 -3.60 3.64
N GLY A 289 1.53 -4.64 3.69
CA GLY A 289 1.90 -5.39 4.88
C GLY A 289 3.07 -6.33 4.61
N ALA A 290 3.63 -6.91 5.68
CA ALA A 290 4.78 -7.81 5.61
C ALA A 290 4.67 -8.90 6.70
N LEU A 291 5.79 -9.29 7.33
CA LEU A 291 5.88 -10.36 8.32
C LEU A 291 4.84 -10.28 9.44
N ARG A 292 4.67 -9.10 10.06
CA ARG A 292 3.77 -8.93 11.21
C ARG A 292 2.30 -9.06 10.83
N GLU A 293 1.91 -8.50 9.68
CA GLU A 293 0.57 -8.69 9.15
C GLU A 293 0.32 -10.18 8.87
N GLY A 294 1.30 -10.92 8.32
CA GLY A 294 1.20 -12.36 8.11
C GLY A 294 0.97 -13.15 9.40
N LEU A 295 1.69 -12.81 10.47
CA LEU A 295 1.49 -13.40 11.80
C LEU A 295 0.09 -13.16 12.34
N VAL A 296 -0.40 -11.92 12.22
CA VAL A 296 -1.74 -11.57 12.71
C VAL A 296 -2.81 -12.28 11.91
N TYR A 297 -2.76 -12.23 10.57
CA TYR A 297 -3.74 -12.93 9.73
C TYR A 297 -3.70 -14.44 9.94
N GLY A 298 -2.55 -15.03 10.29
CA GLY A 298 -2.45 -16.43 10.67
C GLY A 298 -3.07 -16.80 12.02
N MET A 299 -3.39 -15.81 12.87
CA MET A 299 -4.13 -16.01 14.14
C MET A 299 -5.62 -15.73 14.01
N LEU A 300 -6.04 -15.00 12.98
CA LEU A 300 -7.43 -14.62 12.76
C LEU A 300 -8.12 -15.67 11.89
N ASP A 301 -9.33 -16.07 12.25
CA ASP A 301 -10.17 -16.95 11.42
C ASP A 301 -10.94 -16.13 10.38
N LEU A 302 -10.21 -15.31 9.61
CA LEU A 302 -10.77 -14.47 8.56
C LEU A 302 -10.61 -15.17 7.20
N PRO A 303 -11.67 -15.24 6.37
CA PRO A 303 -11.54 -15.80 5.04
C PRO A 303 -10.56 -14.97 4.21
N ILE A 304 -9.75 -15.66 3.43
CA ILE A 304 -8.92 -15.03 2.42
C ILE A 304 -9.83 -14.67 1.25
N GLU A 305 -10.34 -13.45 1.26
CA GLU A 305 -11.06 -12.90 0.10
C GLU A 305 -10.03 -12.55 -1.00
N PRO A 306 -10.20 -13.05 -2.24
CA PRO A 306 -9.25 -12.77 -3.31
C PRO A 306 -9.17 -11.28 -3.65
N ASP A 307 -10.31 -10.58 -3.62
CA ASP A 307 -10.39 -9.13 -3.83
C ASP A 307 -10.30 -8.37 -2.50
N ILE A 308 -9.07 -7.99 -2.15
CA ILE A 308 -8.74 -7.20 -0.96
C ILE A 308 -9.44 -5.83 -0.97
N ARG A 309 -9.58 -5.20 -2.15
CA ARG A 309 -10.23 -3.88 -2.27
C ARG A 309 -11.71 -3.99 -1.97
N THR A 310 -12.40 -4.97 -2.55
CA THR A 310 -13.81 -5.24 -2.26
C THR A 310 -14.05 -5.51 -0.77
N ARG A 311 -13.19 -6.30 -0.12
CA ARG A 311 -13.27 -6.54 1.33
C ARG A 311 -13.12 -5.24 2.12
N THR A 312 -12.14 -4.40 1.76
CA THR A 312 -11.92 -3.09 2.40
C THR A 312 -13.10 -2.15 2.23
N LEU A 313 -13.64 -2.00 1.02
CA LEU A 313 -14.79 -1.14 0.76
C LEU A 313 -16.04 -1.63 1.53
N ARG A 314 -16.30 -2.94 1.56
CA ARG A 314 -17.39 -3.54 2.34
C ARG A 314 -17.23 -3.26 3.84
N ASN A 315 -16.01 -3.33 4.37
CA ASN A 315 -15.73 -3.02 5.77
C ASN A 315 -16.01 -1.53 6.08
N ILE A 316 -15.60 -0.62 5.19
CA ILE A 316 -15.89 0.82 5.33
C ILE A 316 -17.38 1.08 5.32
N GLN A 317 -18.10 0.50 4.35
CA GLN A 317 -19.55 0.64 4.25
C GLN A 317 -20.25 0.20 5.54
N ARG A 318 -19.83 -0.93 6.13
CA ARG A 318 -20.37 -1.42 7.41
C ARG A 318 -20.00 -0.50 8.58
N ARG A 319 -18.73 -0.11 8.69
CA ARG A 319 -18.20 0.69 9.82
C ARG A 319 -18.82 2.09 9.90
N PHE A 320 -19.05 2.71 8.74
CA PHE A 320 -19.62 4.05 8.63
C PHE A 320 -21.10 4.06 8.26
N GLN A 321 -21.76 2.89 8.27
CA GLN A 321 -23.20 2.73 8.01
C GLN A 321 -23.66 3.38 6.69
N LEU A 322 -22.91 3.16 5.62
CA LEU A 322 -23.21 3.74 4.31
C LEU A 322 -24.40 3.06 3.64
N ASP A 323 -25.18 3.83 2.88
CA ASP A 323 -26.25 3.31 2.03
C ASP A 323 -25.66 2.52 0.86
N VAL A 324 -25.61 1.20 1.02
CA VAL A 324 -25.05 0.29 0.02
C VAL A 324 -25.84 0.35 -1.29
N GLU A 325 -27.16 0.49 -1.24
CA GLU A 325 -27.99 0.57 -2.45
C GLU A 325 -27.69 1.84 -3.25
N GLN A 326 -27.56 2.99 -2.57
CA GLN A 326 -27.14 4.23 -3.21
C GLN A 326 -25.73 4.13 -3.78
N SER A 327 -24.80 3.54 -3.05
CA SER A 327 -23.43 3.36 -3.52
C SER A 327 -23.35 2.52 -4.80
N GLN A 328 -24.15 1.43 -4.89
CA GLN A 328 -24.24 0.58 -6.08
C GLN A 328 -24.90 1.30 -7.25
N ARG A 329 -25.94 2.12 -7.00
CA ARG A 329 -26.60 2.94 -8.02
C ARG A 329 -25.64 3.92 -8.67
N VAL A 330 -24.85 4.65 -7.86
CA VAL A 330 -23.83 5.58 -8.36
C VAL A 330 -22.75 4.84 -9.12
N LYS A 331 -22.28 3.69 -8.59
CA LYS A 331 -21.30 2.83 -9.27
C LYS A 331 -21.79 2.41 -10.66
N GLN A 332 -23.01 1.87 -10.78
CA GLN A 332 -23.56 1.40 -12.05
C GLN A 332 -23.67 2.51 -13.10
N LEU A 333 -24.09 3.72 -12.69
CA LEU A 333 -24.12 4.88 -13.59
C LEU A 333 -22.71 5.29 -14.03
N ALA A 334 -21.76 5.35 -13.10
CA ALA A 334 -20.38 5.71 -13.39
C ALA A 334 -19.71 4.69 -14.33
N GLU A 335 -19.97 3.39 -14.16
CA GLU A 335 -19.53 2.33 -15.06
C GLU A 335 -20.14 2.48 -16.46
N HIS A 336 -21.45 2.72 -16.54
CA HIS A 336 -22.14 2.97 -17.81
C HIS A 336 -21.61 4.21 -18.54
N PHE A 337 -21.26 5.26 -17.81
CA PHE A 337 -20.61 6.44 -18.38
C PHE A 337 -19.20 6.14 -18.85
N LEU A 338 -18.40 5.48 -18.02
CA LEU A 338 -17.03 5.12 -18.34
C LEU A 338 -16.96 4.26 -19.60
N GLN A 339 -17.84 3.25 -19.75
CA GLN A 339 -17.88 2.40 -20.95
C GLN A 339 -18.10 3.20 -22.25
N GLN A 340 -18.86 4.29 -22.20
CA GLN A 340 -19.14 5.13 -23.37
C GLN A 340 -17.98 6.05 -23.75
N VAL A 341 -17.12 6.40 -22.80
CA VAL A 341 -16.04 7.39 -22.99
C VAL A 341 -14.63 6.82 -22.84
N ALA A 342 -14.47 5.56 -22.39
CA ALA A 342 -13.18 4.99 -22.04
C ALA A 342 -12.19 4.98 -23.21
N LYS A 343 -12.65 4.62 -24.42
CA LYS A 343 -11.79 4.58 -25.61
C LYS A 343 -11.29 5.98 -26.03
N PRO A 344 -12.16 6.99 -26.28
CA PRO A 344 -11.68 8.32 -26.67
C PRO A 344 -10.89 9.04 -25.58
N TRP A 345 -11.12 8.71 -24.31
CA TRP A 345 -10.37 9.27 -23.18
C TRP A 345 -9.22 8.39 -22.67
N GLU A 346 -8.88 7.30 -23.36
CA GLU A 346 -7.79 6.39 -23.00
C GLU A 346 -7.83 5.97 -21.52
N LEU A 347 -9.02 5.67 -21.00
CA LEU A 347 -9.22 5.22 -19.63
C LEU A 347 -9.03 3.70 -19.55
N ASP A 348 -8.02 3.28 -18.80
CA ASP A 348 -7.66 1.88 -18.63
C ASP A 348 -8.44 1.19 -17.49
N SER A 349 -8.12 -0.08 -17.22
CA SER A 349 -8.73 -0.85 -16.13
C SER A 349 -8.48 -0.24 -14.75
N ARG A 350 -7.33 0.41 -14.52
CA ARG A 350 -7.01 1.07 -13.25
C ARG A 350 -7.94 2.25 -13.01
N CYS A 351 -8.21 3.03 -14.06
CA CYS A 351 -9.18 4.12 -14.02
C CYS A 351 -10.58 3.62 -13.63
N HIS A 352 -10.99 2.49 -14.22
CA HIS A 352 -12.28 1.85 -13.92
C HIS A 352 -12.39 1.41 -12.45
N GLU A 353 -11.40 0.68 -11.94
CA GLU A 353 -11.37 0.18 -10.55
C GLU A 353 -11.39 1.31 -9.51
N LEU A 354 -10.64 2.40 -9.76
CA LEU A 354 -10.57 3.55 -8.85
C LEU A 354 -11.85 4.38 -8.87
N LEU A 355 -12.50 4.54 -10.04
CA LEU A 355 -13.80 5.19 -10.14
C LEU A 355 -14.88 4.41 -9.40
N GLN A 356 -14.94 3.08 -9.60
CA GLN A 356 -15.87 2.23 -8.86
C GLN A 356 -15.66 2.33 -7.35
N SER A 357 -14.40 2.32 -6.91
CA SER A 357 -14.04 2.45 -5.50
C SER A 357 -14.54 3.79 -4.94
N ALA A 358 -14.33 4.90 -5.65
CA ALA A 358 -14.83 6.22 -5.25
C ALA A 358 -16.37 6.24 -5.15
N CYS A 359 -17.07 5.66 -6.13
CA CYS A 359 -18.53 5.57 -6.10
C CYS A 359 -19.06 4.81 -4.88
N LEU A 360 -18.41 3.71 -4.50
CA LEU A 360 -18.86 2.85 -3.40
C LEU A 360 -18.74 3.49 -2.01
N ILE A 361 -17.93 4.55 -1.87
CA ILE A 361 -17.65 5.23 -0.59
C ILE A 361 -17.89 6.74 -0.64
N HIS A 362 -18.49 7.28 -1.69
CA HIS A 362 -18.62 8.73 -1.88
C HIS A 362 -19.40 9.43 -0.75
N GLU A 363 -20.39 8.74 -0.18
CA GLU A 363 -21.20 9.22 0.95
C GLU A 363 -20.53 9.07 2.31
N ILE A 364 -19.27 8.61 2.40
CA ILE A 364 -18.61 8.39 3.70
C ILE A 364 -18.56 9.65 4.57
N GLY A 365 -18.51 10.83 3.95
CA GLY A 365 -18.55 12.11 4.67
C GLY A 365 -19.88 12.41 5.36
N LEU A 366 -21.00 11.83 4.89
CA LEU A 366 -22.32 11.98 5.53
C LEU A 366 -22.37 11.33 6.92
N SER A 367 -21.43 10.42 7.23
CA SER A 367 -21.30 9.85 8.57
C SER A 367 -20.81 10.85 9.63
N ILE A 368 -20.31 12.02 9.20
CA ILE A 368 -19.92 13.12 10.09
C ILE A 368 -20.99 14.21 10.04
N ASP A 369 -21.17 14.83 8.87
CA ASP A 369 -22.14 15.91 8.66
C ASP A 369 -22.40 16.12 7.16
N PHE A 370 -23.57 16.65 6.81
CA PHE A 370 -23.96 16.85 5.40
C PHE A 370 -23.46 18.16 4.79
N HIS A 371 -23.21 19.21 5.57
CA HIS A 371 -22.81 20.52 5.04
C HIS A 371 -21.43 20.49 4.36
N GLN A 372 -20.49 19.73 4.93
CA GLN A 372 -19.12 19.59 4.39
C GLN A 372 -18.79 18.13 4.03
N ALA A 373 -19.81 17.35 3.65
CA ALA A 373 -19.65 15.93 3.34
C ALA A 373 -18.48 15.62 2.38
N PRO A 374 -18.23 16.37 1.28
CA PRO A 374 -17.05 16.13 0.44
C PRO A 374 -15.71 16.27 1.17
N SER A 375 -15.60 17.28 2.05
CA SER A 375 -14.38 17.51 2.85
C SER A 375 -14.21 16.46 3.95
N HIS A 376 -15.30 16.05 4.59
CA HIS A 376 -15.31 14.95 5.55
C HIS A 376 -14.93 13.62 4.88
N ALA A 377 -15.43 13.37 3.67
CA ALA A 377 -15.09 12.18 2.90
C ALA A 377 -13.59 12.14 2.58
N ALA A 378 -13.06 13.24 2.04
CA ALA A 378 -11.62 13.36 1.77
C ALA A 378 -10.77 13.22 3.03
N TYR A 379 -11.20 13.80 4.16
CA TYR A 379 -10.53 13.65 5.44
C TYR A 379 -10.49 12.18 5.88
N LEU A 380 -11.63 11.50 5.94
CA LEU A 380 -11.71 10.10 6.35
C LEU A 380 -10.85 9.21 5.45
N ILE A 381 -10.93 9.36 4.13
CA ILE A 381 -10.14 8.56 3.18
C ILE A 381 -8.63 8.79 3.35
N ASN A 382 -8.18 10.03 3.60
CA ASN A 382 -6.76 10.30 3.81
C ASN A 382 -6.20 9.62 5.07
N TYR A 383 -7.00 9.46 6.13
CA TYR A 383 -6.54 8.95 7.42
C TYR A 383 -6.96 7.52 7.75
N LEU A 384 -7.89 6.93 7.00
CA LEU A 384 -8.21 5.51 7.11
C LEU A 384 -7.09 4.64 6.54
N ALA A 385 -6.92 3.47 7.14
CA ALA A 385 -6.17 2.38 6.53
C ALA A 385 -7.06 1.74 5.46
N LEU A 386 -6.56 1.64 4.22
CA LEU A 386 -7.26 1.07 3.08
C LEU A 386 -6.45 -0.10 2.49
N PRO A 387 -6.44 -1.29 3.14
CA PRO A 387 -5.80 -2.46 2.55
C PRO A 387 -6.27 -2.68 1.12
N GLY A 388 -5.36 -2.98 0.20
CA GLY A 388 -5.65 -3.07 -1.23
C GLY A 388 -5.43 -1.77 -2.03
N TYR A 389 -5.20 -0.64 -1.35
CA TYR A 389 -4.91 0.65 -1.97
C TYR A 389 -3.53 1.15 -1.55
N THR A 390 -2.75 1.60 -2.53
CA THR A 390 -1.47 2.27 -2.27
C THR A 390 -1.69 3.67 -1.71
N PRO A 391 -0.65 4.33 -1.14
CA PRO A 391 -0.75 5.72 -0.71
C PRO A 391 -1.20 6.67 -1.82
N ALA A 392 -0.71 6.49 -3.06
CA ALA A 392 -1.10 7.34 -4.18
C ALA A 392 -2.58 7.10 -4.56
N GLN A 393 -3.04 5.85 -4.63
CA GLN A 393 -4.44 5.51 -4.92
C GLN A 393 -5.37 6.08 -3.85
N LYS A 394 -5.01 5.95 -2.57
CA LYS A 394 -5.76 6.55 -1.45
C LYS A 394 -5.88 8.07 -1.60
N LYS A 395 -4.79 8.75 -1.96
CA LYS A 395 -4.78 10.20 -2.19
C LYS A 395 -5.68 10.59 -3.36
N LEU A 396 -5.65 9.84 -4.47
CA LEU A 396 -6.57 10.05 -5.59
C LEU A 396 -8.02 9.87 -5.17
N LEU A 397 -8.37 8.80 -4.46
CA LEU A 397 -9.73 8.59 -3.96
C LEU A 397 -10.18 9.77 -3.10
N ALA A 398 -9.34 10.24 -2.17
CA ALA A 398 -9.64 11.41 -1.36
C ALA A 398 -9.86 12.67 -2.22
N THR A 399 -9.05 12.89 -3.26
CA THR A 399 -9.21 13.99 -4.21
C THR A 399 -10.51 13.89 -4.99
N LEU A 400 -10.88 12.71 -5.50
CA LEU A 400 -12.15 12.49 -6.20
C LEU A 400 -13.35 12.80 -5.29
N LEU A 401 -13.31 12.32 -4.03
CA LEU A 401 -14.39 12.56 -3.07
C LEU A 401 -14.45 14.02 -2.60
N LYS A 402 -13.32 14.72 -2.48
CA LYS A 402 -13.28 16.15 -2.18
C LYS A 402 -14.02 16.96 -3.25
N ASN A 403 -13.85 16.56 -4.52
CA ASN A 403 -14.39 17.24 -5.69
C ASN A 403 -15.69 16.60 -6.22
N GLN A 404 -16.40 15.80 -5.41
CA GLN A 404 -17.61 15.09 -5.86
C GLN A 404 -18.84 16.00 -6.06
N SER A 405 -18.83 17.22 -5.49
CA SER A 405 -19.85 18.25 -5.65
C SER A 405 -19.26 19.65 -5.35
N GLY A 406 -20.01 20.72 -5.65
CA GLY A 406 -19.55 22.10 -5.43
C GLY A 406 -18.46 22.56 -6.42
N PRO A 407 -17.85 23.74 -6.19
CA PRO A 407 -16.75 24.24 -7.01
C PRO A 407 -15.56 23.27 -7.05
N ILE A 408 -14.94 23.13 -8.23
CA ILE A 408 -13.84 22.19 -8.47
C ILE A 408 -12.50 22.82 -8.04
N ASP A 409 -11.76 22.13 -7.17
CA ASP A 409 -10.41 22.48 -6.74
C ASP A 409 -9.37 21.79 -7.64
N LEU A 410 -9.02 22.44 -8.76
CA LEU A 410 -8.04 21.94 -9.72
C LEU A 410 -6.66 21.68 -9.10
N PHE A 411 -6.27 22.45 -8.08
CA PHE A 411 -4.97 22.29 -7.43
C PHE A 411 -4.85 20.94 -6.72
N SER A 412 -5.94 20.44 -6.13
CA SER A 412 -5.95 19.14 -5.44
C SER A 412 -5.62 17.94 -6.34
N PHE A 413 -5.81 18.05 -7.67
CA PHE A 413 -5.47 16.99 -8.62
C PHE A 413 -3.97 16.89 -8.91
N ASN A 414 -3.20 17.96 -8.69
CA ASN A 414 -1.74 17.93 -8.82
C ASN A 414 -1.04 17.25 -7.64
N GLN A 415 -1.78 16.95 -6.56
CA GLN A 415 -1.23 16.34 -5.35
C GLN A 415 -1.39 14.82 -5.28
N GLN A 416 -1.96 14.20 -6.32
CA GLN A 416 -2.09 12.75 -6.42
C GLN A 416 -1.16 12.23 -7.51
N ASN A 417 -0.67 11.01 -7.31
CA ASN A 417 0.38 10.41 -8.13
C ASN A 417 -0.04 9.02 -8.67
N ALA A 418 -1.32 8.68 -8.56
CA ALA A 418 -1.85 7.37 -8.97
C ALA A 418 -2.18 7.33 -10.47
N LEU A 419 -2.67 8.45 -11.01
CA LEU A 419 -3.02 8.59 -12.43
C LEU A 419 -2.45 9.89 -13.00
N PRO A 420 -2.19 9.96 -14.31
CA PRO A 420 -2.04 11.21 -15.03
C PRO A 420 -3.14 12.23 -14.69
N LEU A 421 -2.77 13.50 -14.60
CA LEU A 421 -3.66 14.61 -14.22
C LEU A 421 -4.98 14.58 -15.00
N ILE A 422 -4.90 14.44 -16.33
CA ILE A 422 -6.07 14.47 -17.21
C ILE A 422 -7.03 13.31 -16.95
N GLN A 423 -6.50 12.10 -16.68
CA GLN A 423 -7.33 10.94 -16.36
C GLN A 423 -8.04 11.13 -15.01
N ALA A 424 -7.33 11.64 -13.99
CA ALA A 424 -7.92 11.93 -12.68
C ALA A 424 -9.07 12.96 -12.78
N GLN A 425 -8.90 14.00 -13.60
CA GLN A 425 -9.94 15.00 -13.86
C GLN A 425 -11.15 14.39 -14.59
N ARG A 426 -10.91 13.60 -15.65
CA ARG A 426 -11.97 12.89 -16.38
C ARG A 426 -12.77 11.95 -15.47
N LEU A 427 -12.11 11.21 -14.57
CA LEU A 427 -12.80 10.38 -13.57
C LEU A 427 -13.68 11.20 -12.62
N CYS A 428 -13.21 12.37 -12.19
CA CYS A 428 -14.01 13.28 -11.36
C CYS A 428 -15.29 13.72 -12.08
N ARG A 429 -15.21 14.08 -13.37
CA ARG A 429 -16.39 14.43 -14.18
C ARG A 429 -17.43 13.32 -14.20
N LEU A 430 -17.00 12.07 -14.41
CA LEU A 430 -17.90 10.92 -14.42
C LEU A 430 -18.55 10.67 -13.05
N LEU A 431 -17.77 10.77 -11.96
CA LEU A 431 -18.26 10.62 -10.60
C LEU A 431 -19.35 11.66 -10.27
N ARG A 432 -19.09 12.94 -10.56
CA ARG A 432 -20.03 14.05 -10.29
C ARG A 432 -21.35 13.85 -11.01
N LEU A 433 -21.31 13.50 -12.29
CA LEU A 433 -22.51 13.20 -13.07
C LEU A 433 -23.28 12.01 -12.52
N ALA A 434 -22.59 10.92 -12.16
CA ALA A 434 -23.24 9.71 -11.63
C ALA A 434 -23.99 10.00 -10.33
N ILE A 435 -23.40 10.81 -9.44
CA ILE A 435 -24.03 11.27 -8.20
C ILE A 435 -25.28 12.10 -8.49
N ILE A 436 -25.21 13.08 -9.40
CA ILE A 436 -26.35 13.93 -9.77
C ILE A 436 -27.52 13.09 -10.29
N PHE A 437 -27.27 12.16 -11.21
CA PHE A 437 -28.34 11.32 -11.77
C PHE A 437 -28.93 10.34 -10.75
N ALA A 438 -28.14 9.88 -9.78
CA ALA A 438 -28.56 8.97 -8.72
C ALA A 438 -29.28 9.63 -7.54
N ASN A 439 -29.37 10.97 -7.48
CA ASN A 439 -29.82 11.71 -6.29
C ASN A 439 -31.21 11.28 -5.75
N ARG A 440 -32.12 10.81 -6.62
CA ARG A 440 -33.46 10.33 -6.20
C ARG A 440 -33.43 8.99 -5.44
N ARG A 441 -32.27 8.36 -5.29
CA ARG A 441 -32.07 7.07 -4.63
C ARG A 441 -33.01 5.95 -5.10
N ARG A 442 -33.42 5.98 -6.37
CA ARG A 442 -34.39 5.03 -6.96
C ARG A 442 -34.02 4.66 -8.39
N ASN A 443 -33.94 3.35 -8.67
CA ASN A 443 -33.50 2.83 -9.97
C ASN A 443 -34.50 3.13 -11.09
N ASP A 444 -35.80 3.16 -10.80
CA ASP A 444 -36.87 3.43 -11.76
C ASP A 444 -36.93 4.90 -12.23
N THR A 445 -36.09 5.76 -11.66
CA THR A 445 -36.00 7.18 -12.02
C THR A 445 -34.79 7.53 -12.88
N LEU A 446 -33.98 6.53 -13.24
CA LEU A 446 -32.76 6.69 -14.02
C LEU A 446 -33.09 6.77 -15.52
N PRO A 447 -32.72 7.85 -16.22
CA PRO A 447 -32.92 7.94 -17.67
C PRO A 447 -31.98 7.03 -18.46
N ALA A 448 -32.36 6.74 -19.71
CA ALA A 448 -31.43 6.23 -20.71
C ALA A 448 -30.46 7.36 -21.12
N LEU A 449 -29.23 7.31 -20.59
CA LEU A 449 -28.20 8.34 -20.80
C LEU A 449 -27.19 7.91 -21.86
N ARG A 450 -26.95 8.80 -22.84
CA ARG A 450 -25.85 8.64 -23.80
C ARG A 450 -24.81 9.74 -23.59
N LEU A 451 -23.55 9.36 -23.46
CA LEU A 451 -22.42 10.26 -23.35
C LEU A 451 -21.60 10.18 -24.64
N LYS A 452 -21.19 11.34 -25.15
CA LYS A 452 -20.25 11.45 -26.27
C LYS A 452 -19.16 12.43 -25.89
N VAL A 453 -17.96 12.14 -26.38
CA VAL A 453 -16.78 12.98 -26.19
C VAL A 453 -16.30 13.47 -27.55
N SER A 454 -15.97 14.76 -27.61
CA SER A 454 -15.16 15.35 -28.68
C SER A 454 -14.00 16.07 -27.99
N ASP A 455 -12.80 15.51 -28.06
CA ASP A 455 -11.63 15.93 -27.28
C ASP A 455 -11.92 15.96 -25.76
N GLU A 456 -11.99 17.14 -25.15
CA GLU A 456 -12.38 17.32 -23.74
C GLU A 456 -13.85 17.71 -23.56
N ALA A 457 -14.58 18.02 -24.64
CA ALA A 457 -15.99 18.37 -24.53
C ALA A 457 -16.82 17.11 -24.31
N LEU A 458 -17.60 17.11 -23.23
CA LEU A 458 -18.51 16.01 -22.88
C LEU A 458 -19.95 16.44 -23.20
N THR A 459 -20.64 15.67 -24.03
CA THR A 459 -22.05 15.87 -24.36
C THR A 459 -22.88 14.77 -23.75
N ILE A 460 -23.91 15.13 -22.97
CA ILE A 460 -24.89 14.19 -22.41
C ILE A 460 -26.19 14.35 -23.18
N THR A 461 -26.67 13.26 -23.77
CA THR A 461 -27.98 13.20 -24.43
C THR A 461 -29.01 12.52 -23.52
N LEU A 462 -30.01 13.28 -23.11
CA LEU A 462 -31.14 12.87 -22.26
C LEU A 462 -32.35 12.43 -23.11
N PRO A 463 -33.30 11.65 -22.57
CA PRO A 463 -34.59 11.43 -23.23
C PRO A 463 -35.33 12.75 -23.49
N HIS A 464 -36.14 12.80 -24.55
CA HIS A 464 -36.95 13.97 -24.89
C HIS A 464 -37.82 14.44 -23.71
N GLY A 465 -37.78 15.73 -23.37
CA GLY A 465 -38.60 16.33 -22.32
C GLY A 465 -38.20 15.96 -20.88
N TRP A 466 -37.08 15.25 -20.70
CA TRP A 466 -36.64 14.80 -19.38
C TRP A 466 -36.32 15.97 -18.45
N LEU A 467 -35.69 17.04 -18.96
CA LEU A 467 -35.36 18.22 -18.16
C LEU A 467 -36.63 18.90 -17.64
N MET A 468 -37.67 18.98 -18.47
CA MET A 468 -38.98 19.54 -18.09
C MET A 468 -39.69 18.70 -17.02
N GLN A 469 -39.58 17.38 -17.08
CA GLN A 469 -40.18 16.47 -16.09
C GLN A 469 -39.43 16.41 -14.77
N HIS A 470 -38.17 16.89 -14.73
CA HIS A 470 -37.29 16.79 -13.57
C HIS A 470 -36.59 18.11 -13.24
N PRO A 471 -37.34 19.16 -12.87
CA PRO A 471 -36.81 20.52 -12.71
C PRO A 471 -35.64 20.62 -11.71
N LEU A 472 -35.70 19.91 -10.59
CA LEU A 472 -34.61 19.89 -9.60
C LEU A 472 -33.30 19.30 -10.14
N ARG A 473 -33.39 18.24 -10.95
CA ARG A 473 -32.21 17.63 -11.59
C ARG A 473 -31.72 18.49 -12.74
N ALA A 474 -32.62 19.15 -13.48
CA ALA A 474 -32.25 20.11 -14.50
C ALA A 474 -31.46 21.28 -13.88
N GLU A 475 -31.92 21.84 -12.76
CA GLU A 475 -31.19 22.88 -12.01
C GLU A 475 -29.82 22.40 -11.53
N SER A 476 -29.75 21.20 -10.96
CA SER A 476 -28.49 20.58 -10.53
C SER A 476 -27.49 20.41 -11.68
N LEU A 477 -27.96 19.99 -12.86
CA LEU A 477 -27.13 19.84 -14.05
C LEU A 477 -26.70 21.21 -14.61
N GLN A 478 -27.56 22.22 -14.58
CA GLN A 478 -27.18 23.58 -14.98
C GLN A 478 -26.08 24.16 -14.07
N GLN A 479 -26.21 23.95 -12.76
CA GLN A 479 -25.17 24.34 -11.81
C GLN A 479 -23.86 23.57 -12.05
N GLU A 480 -23.94 22.29 -12.38
CA GLU A 480 -22.78 21.47 -12.73
C GLU A 480 -22.08 21.95 -14.01
N ILE A 481 -22.82 22.33 -15.05
CA ILE A 481 -22.25 22.94 -16.27
C ILE A 481 -21.45 24.20 -15.89
N GLN A 482 -21.99 25.06 -15.02
CA GLN A 482 -21.26 26.24 -14.56
C GLN A 482 -19.97 25.85 -13.86
N TRP A 483 -19.99 24.91 -12.90
CA TRP A 483 -18.77 24.50 -12.20
C TRP A 483 -17.72 23.89 -13.14
N GLN A 484 -18.13 23.01 -14.05
CA GLN A 484 -17.22 22.42 -15.03
C GLN A 484 -16.64 23.49 -15.96
N ASN A 485 -17.44 24.45 -16.45
CA ASN A 485 -16.95 25.54 -17.28
C ASN A 485 -15.93 26.45 -16.56
N HIS A 486 -16.11 26.74 -15.26
CA HIS A 486 -15.12 27.47 -14.47
C HIS A 486 -13.79 26.71 -14.36
N ALA A 487 -13.83 25.38 -14.40
CA ALA A 487 -12.66 24.51 -14.45
C ALA A 487 -12.15 24.25 -15.88
N GLN A 488 -12.69 24.96 -16.90
CA GLN A 488 -12.39 24.78 -18.32
C GLN A 488 -12.78 23.39 -18.88
N TRP A 489 -13.74 22.72 -18.24
CA TRP A 489 -14.29 21.44 -18.69
C TRP A 489 -15.64 21.68 -19.38
N SER A 490 -15.66 21.61 -20.72
CA SER A 490 -16.91 21.84 -21.48
C SER A 490 -17.91 20.70 -21.27
N LEU A 491 -19.08 21.02 -20.73
CA LEU A 491 -20.21 20.10 -20.53
C LEU A 491 -21.44 20.63 -21.28
N VAL A 492 -21.95 19.83 -22.22
CA VAL A 492 -23.11 20.15 -23.06
C VAL A 492 -24.25 19.18 -22.77
N LEU A 493 -25.46 19.70 -22.57
CA LEU A 493 -26.68 18.89 -22.49
C LEU A 493 -27.44 18.95 -23.81
N GLY A 494 -27.91 17.80 -24.27
CA GLY A 494 -28.89 17.69 -25.36
C GLY A 494 -30.03 16.75 -24.95
N GLU A 495 -31.17 16.85 -25.62
CA GLU A 495 -32.26 15.89 -25.52
C GLU A 495 -32.39 15.14 -26.87
N GLN A 496 -32.88 13.90 -26.83
CA GLN A 496 -33.24 13.17 -28.05
C GLN A 496 -34.40 13.88 -28.75
N ASP A 497 -34.42 13.82 -30.08
CA ASP A 497 -35.55 14.30 -30.86
C ASP A 497 -36.80 13.48 -30.51
N ALA A 498 -37.98 14.12 -30.48
CA ALA A 498 -39.25 13.49 -30.09
C ALA A 498 -39.71 12.33 -31.01
N GLN A 499 -38.96 12.02 -32.08
CA GLN A 499 -39.34 11.13 -33.18
C GLN A 499 -38.42 9.91 -33.35
N THR A 500 -37.55 9.63 -32.37
CA THR A 500 -36.77 8.37 -32.25
C THR A 500 -37.14 7.63 -30.99
#